data_AF-A0A1Y4J2Q4-F1
#
_entry.id   AF-A0A1Y4J2Q4-F1
#
_cell.length_a   1.000
_cell.length_b   1.000
_cell.length_c   1.000
_cell.angle_alpha   90.00
_cell.angle_beta   90.00
_cell.angle_gamma   90.00
#
_symmetry.space_group_name_H-M   'P 1'
#
loop_
_entity.id
_entity.type
_entity.pdbx_description
1 polymer ?
#
loop_
_entity_poly.entity_id
_entity_poly.type
_entity_poly.pdbx_seq_one_letter_code
_entity_poly.pdbx_strand_id
1 'polypeptide(L)'
;MKTKLSPYAIASNCTDLTDIRDGISEIQDEMKRLVSEGKDVPSFFYSRLSKLQFRRKKYEQKSLVHMNVVIRFFVDEETLSMAVRHCLFFNIEPSFPNVKKVIRDAVLNNGKSIIDFPESWGDDLMKVEQAEVDKALVLLKSLFGFQ
;
A
#
# COMPACT_ATOMS: atom_id res chain seq x y z
N MET A 1 43.52 30.25 -0.03
CA MET A 1 42.26 30.01 0.70
C MET A 1 41.44 29.02 -0.11
N LYS A 2 41.09 27.84 0.43
CA LYS A 2 40.19 26.90 -0.25
C LYS A 2 38.78 27.48 -0.17
N THR A 3 38.24 27.93 -1.30
CA THR A 3 36.85 28.38 -1.44
C THR A 3 35.94 27.22 -1.05
N LYS A 4 35.22 27.35 0.07
CA LYS A 4 34.14 26.41 0.40
C LYS A 4 33.12 26.48 -0.73
N LEU A 5 32.97 25.39 -1.47
CA LEU A 5 31.92 25.23 -2.48
C LEU A 5 30.58 25.53 -1.81
N SER A 6 29.74 26.34 -2.48
CA SER A 6 28.40 26.57 -1.97
C SER A 6 27.63 25.25 -1.95
N PRO A 7 26.66 25.06 -1.02
CA PRO A 7 25.80 23.87 -1.01
C PRO A 7 25.13 23.60 -2.37
N TYR A 8 24.93 24.66 -3.17
CA TYR A 8 24.46 24.61 -4.55
C TYR A 8 25.37 23.78 -5.49
N ALA A 9 26.69 23.82 -5.29
CA ALA A 9 27.67 23.12 -6.12
C ALA A 9 27.91 21.66 -5.69
N ILE A 10 27.71 21.32 -4.42
CA ILE A 10 27.87 19.95 -3.90
C ILE A 10 26.73 19.05 -4.40
N ALA A 11 25.50 19.57 -4.45
CA ALA A 11 24.32 18.80 -4.84
C ALA A 11 24.21 18.48 -6.36
N SER A 12 24.94 19.14 -7.27
CA SER A 12 24.80 18.85 -8.71
C SER A 12 25.34 17.47 -9.10
N ASN A 13 26.15 16.85 -8.23
CA ASN A 13 26.84 15.59 -8.48
C ASN A 13 26.31 14.42 -7.64
N CYS A 14 25.08 14.46 -7.11
CA CYS A 14 24.54 13.30 -6.37
C CYS A 14 24.47 12.07 -7.29
N THR A 15 25.38 11.13 -7.09
CA THR A 15 25.62 9.96 -7.94
C THR A 15 24.95 8.71 -7.39
N ASP A 16 24.81 8.62 -6.07
CA ASP A 16 24.20 7.50 -5.38
C ASP A 16 23.14 7.92 -4.34
N LEU A 17 22.53 6.92 -3.68
CA LEU A 17 21.47 7.15 -2.71
C LEU A 17 21.95 7.90 -1.46
N THR A 18 23.22 7.74 -1.09
CA THR A 18 23.85 8.40 0.06
C THR A 18 23.97 9.89 -0.24
N ASP A 19 24.54 10.25 -1.41
CA ASP A 19 24.67 11.65 -1.83
C ASP A 19 23.30 12.37 -1.90
N ILE A 20 22.26 11.65 -2.32
CA ILE A 20 20.89 12.20 -2.38
C ILE A 20 20.33 12.44 -0.97
N ARG A 21 20.58 11.53 -0.02
CA ARG A 21 20.13 11.66 1.37
C ARG A 21 20.86 12.81 2.07
N ASP A 22 22.17 12.89 1.89
CA ASP A 22 23.01 13.93 2.47
C ASP A 22 22.61 15.29 1.91
N GLY A 23 22.44 15.42 0.59
CA GLY A 23 21.95 16.66 -0.02
C GLY A 23 20.55 17.08 0.42
N ILE A 24 19.67 16.13 0.77
CA ILE A 24 18.36 16.45 1.38
C ILE A 24 18.56 16.98 2.81
N SER A 25 19.40 16.32 3.61
CA SER A 25 19.66 16.74 5.00
C SER A 25 20.27 18.13 5.05
N GLU A 26 21.32 18.38 4.25
CA GLU A 26 21.99 19.68 4.18
C GLU A 26 21.01 20.81 3.81
N ILE A 27 20.12 20.58 2.83
CA ILE A 27 19.08 21.55 2.47
C ILE A 27 18.11 21.78 3.62
N GLN A 28 17.65 20.71 4.28
CA GLN A 28 16.71 20.83 5.39
C GLN A 28 17.31 21.54 6.59
N ASP A 29 18.57 21.28 6.90
CA ASP A 29 19.26 21.91 8.02
C ASP A 29 19.56 23.39 7.75
N GLU A 30 19.90 23.74 6.51
CA GLU A 30 20.04 25.15 6.10
C GLU A 30 18.70 25.89 6.13
N MET A 31 17.61 25.27 5.67
CA MET A 31 16.27 25.85 5.79
C MET A 31 15.88 26.07 7.26
N LYS A 32 16.12 25.09 8.15
CA LYS A 32 15.87 25.22 9.60
C LYS A 32 16.69 26.35 10.20
N ARG A 33 17.95 26.50 9.79
CA ARG A 33 18.83 27.59 10.23
C ARG A 33 18.25 28.96 9.84
N LEU A 34 17.85 29.13 8.59
CA LEU A 34 17.23 30.38 8.10
C LEU A 34 15.95 30.73 8.88
N VAL A 35 15.07 29.74 9.10
CA VAL A 35 13.84 29.91 9.88
C VAL A 35 14.16 30.30 11.33
N SER A 36 15.16 29.67 11.94
CA SER A 36 15.59 29.96 13.32
C SER A 36 16.22 31.35 13.45
N GLU A 37 16.88 31.83 12.40
CA GLU A 37 17.40 33.20 12.28
C GLU A 37 16.30 34.23 11.92
N GLY A 38 15.03 33.81 11.79
CA GLY A 38 13.91 34.68 11.41
C GLY A 38 13.96 35.18 9.96
N LYS A 39 14.76 34.51 9.10
CA LYS A 39 14.92 34.85 7.70
C LYS A 39 13.93 34.06 6.84
N ASP A 40 13.48 34.70 5.76
CA ASP A 40 12.68 34.01 4.76
C ASP A 40 13.51 32.96 4.03
N VAL A 41 12.88 31.85 3.66
CA VAL A 41 13.54 30.72 3.00
C VAL A 41 13.43 30.91 1.49
N PRO A 42 14.55 31.05 0.77
CA PRO A 42 14.53 31.19 -0.68
C PRO A 42 13.78 30.06 -1.39
N SER A 43 12.96 30.41 -2.37
CA SER A 43 12.10 29.47 -3.11
C SER A 43 12.86 28.32 -3.79
N PHE A 44 14.13 28.52 -4.14
CA PHE A 44 14.95 27.50 -4.78
C PHE A 44 15.18 26.26 -3.90
N PHE A 45 15.16 26.41 -2.55
CA PHE A 45 15.31 25.28 -1.64
C PHE A 45 14.16 24.28 -1.79
N TYR A 46 12.92 24.76 -1.87
CA TYR A 46 11.75 23.91 -2.09
C TYR A 46 11.83 23.18 -3.43
N SER A 47 12.14 23.91 -4.51
CA SER A 47 12.30 23.31 -5.85
C SER A 47 13.37 22.20 -5.85
N ARG A 48 14.47 22.42 -5.13
CA ARG A 48 15.57 21.46 -5.05
C ARG A 48 15.22 20.25 -4.20
N LEU A 49 14.58 20.47 -3.05
CA LEU A 49 14.12 19.41 -2.16
C LEU A 49 13.16 18.47 -2.89
N SER A 50 12.20 19.00 -3.65
CA SER A 50 11.30 18.19 -4.48
C SER A 50 12.06 17.35 -5.52
N LYS A 51 13.07 17.93 -6.20
CA LYS A 51 13.90 17.20 -7.18
C LYS A 51 14.69 16.06 -6.53
N LEU A 52 15.29 16.30 -5.38
CA LEU A 52 16.07 15.27 -4.66
C LEU A 52 15.15 14.17 -4.10
N GLN A 53 14.00 14.52 -3.53
CA GLN A 53 13.00 13.56 -3.07
C GLN A 53 12.47 12.68 -4.21
N PHE A 54 12.24 13.26 -5.39
CA PHE A 54 11.86 12.51 -6.58
C PHE A 54 12.97 11.54 -7.03
N ARG A 55 14.22 12.00 -7.09
CA ARG A 55 15.37 11.14 -7.41
C ARG A 55 15.56 10.02 -6.39
N ARG A 56 15.39 10.30 -5.09
CA ARG A 56 15.44 9.32 -4.00
C ARG A 56 14.46 8.18 -4.24
N LYS A 57 13.18 8.51 -4.48
CA LYS A 57 12.14 7.52 -4.80
C LYS A 57 12.51 6.66 -6.00
N LYS A 58 13.07 7.27 -7.06
CA LYS A 58 13.50 6.54 -8.26
C LYS A 58 14.66 5.58 -7.98
N TYR A 59 15.63 5.97 -7.15
CA TYR A 59 16.75 5.08 -6.76
C TYR A 59 16.29 3.97 -5.80
N GLU A 60 15.44 4.29 -4.84
CA GLU A 60 14.82 3.30 -3.94
C GLU A 60 14.00 2.28 -4.76
N GLN A 61 13.25 2.74 -5.77
CA GLN A 61 12.55 1.83 -6.70
C GLN A 61 13.50 1.02 -7.57
N LYS A 62 14.63 1.58 -8.03
CA LYS A 62 15.63 0.84 -8.80
C LYS A 62 16.27 -0.31 -8.00
N SER A 63 16.39 -0.17 -6.68
CA SER A 63 16.87 -1.27 -5.83
C SER A 63 15.84 -2.36 -5.59
N LEU A 64 14.58 -2.15 -5.95
CA LEU A 64 13.52 -3.14 -5.81
C LEU A 64 13.36 -3.92 -7.10
N VAL A 65 13.32 -5.25 -6.99
CA VAL A 65 12.94 -6.13 -8.11
C VAL A 65 11.43 -6.22 -8.13
N HIS A 66 10.81 -5.79 -9.22
CA HIS A 66 9.38 -6.03 -9.42
C HIS A 66 9.17 -7.50 -9.76
N MET A 67 8.49 -8.23 -8.87
CA MET A 67 8.16 -9.63 -9.04
C MET A 67 6.64 -9.78 -9.12
N ASN A 68 6.16 -10.47 -10.16
CA ASN A 68 4.76 -10.83 -10.30
C ASN A 68 4.60 -12.31 -9.99
N VAL A 69 3.67 -12.63 -9.09
CA VAL A 69 3.30 -14.01 -8.74
C VAL A 69 1.85 -14.23 -9.12
N VAL A 70 1.58 -15.31 -9.84
CA VAL A 70 0.22 -15.73 -10.19
C VAL A 70 -0.18 -16.88 -9.29
N ILE A 71 -1.18 -16.67 -8.45
CA ILE A 71 -1.71 -17.69 -7.55
C ILE A 71 -3.02 -18.23 -8.14
N ARG A 72 -3.12 -19.56 -8.24
CA ARG A 72 -4.37 -20.25 -8.55
C ARG A 72 -4.83 -21.00 -7.30
N PHE A 73 -6.09 -20.88 -6.97
CA PHE A 73 -6.70 -21.53 -5.82
C PHE A 73 -8.12 -21.94 -6.14
N PHE A 74 -8.60 -22.93 -5.38
CA PHE A 74 -10.00 -23.33 -5.36
C PHE A 74 -10.66 -22.67 -4.16
N VAL A 75 -11.95 -22.37 -4.30
CA VAL A 75 -12.77 -21.78 -3.24
C VAL A 75 -13.77 -22.84 -2.83
N ASP A 76 -13.89 -23.07 -1.53
CA ASP A 76 -14.90 -23.93 -0.93
C ASP A 76 -16.12 -23.12 -0.47
N GLU A 77 -17.14 -23.83 0.00
CA GLU A 77 -18.37 -23.21 0.47
C GLU A 77 -18.15 -22.38 1.75
N GLU A 78 -17.23 -22.80 2.62
CA GLU A 78 -16.90 -22.09 3.86
C GLU A 78 -16.25 -20.74 3.57
N THR A 79 -15.27 -20.70 2.65
CA THR A 79 -14.64 -19.46 2.19
C THR A 79 -15.67 -18.54 1.52
N LEU A 80 -16.61 -19.10 0.76
CA LEU A 80 -17.70 -18.32 0.17
C LEU A 80 -18.59 -17.70 1.25
N SER A 81 -18.94 -18.47 2.29
CA SER A 81 -19.71 -17.99 3.44
C SER A 81 -18.99 -16.86 4.17
N MET A 82 -17.69 -17.00 4.42
CA MET A 82 -16.88 -15.94 5.03
C MET A 82 -16.80 -14.68 4.17
N ALA A 83 -16.67 -14.83 2.85
CA ALA A 83 -16.67 -13.70 1.94
C ALA A 83 -18.03 -12.97 1.90
N VAL A 84 -19.13 -13.70 1.99
CA VAL A 84 -20.49 -13.12 2.10
C VAL A 84 -20.65 -12.40 3.43
N ARG A 85 -20.21 -12.99 4.54
CA ARG A 85 -20.20 -12.33 5.86
C ARG A 85 -19.40 -11.03 5.82
N HIS A 86 -18.23 -11.05 5.18
CA HIS A 86 -17.42 -9.84 4.98
C HIS A 86 -18.19 -8.77 4.18
N CYS A 87 -18.87 -9.13 3.10
CA CYS A 87 -19.71 -8.16 2.37
C CYS A 87 -20.79 -7.56 3.27
N LEU A 88 -21.54 -8.39 3.99
CA LEU A 88 -22.63 -7.94 4.86
C LEU A 88 -22.12 -7.08 6.03
N PHE A 89 -21.02 -7.47 6.67
CA PHE A 89 -20.41 -6.72 7.77
C PHE A 89 -20.02 -5.29 7.36
N PHE A 90 -19.53 -5.11 6.14
CA PHE A 90 -19.17 -3.79 5.60
C PHE A 90 -20.32 -3.08 4.86
N ASN A 91 -21.56 -3.57 4.98
CA ASN A 91 -22.74 -3.04 4.27
C ASN A 91 -22.56 -2.99 2.74
N ILE A 92 -21.83 -3.96 2.18
CA ILE A 92 -21.64 -4.14 0.74
C ILE A 92 -22.66 -5.17 0.24
N GLU A 93 -23.33 -4.86 -0.87
CA GLU A 93 -24.26 -5.81 -1.49
C GLU A 93 -23.52 -7.12 -1.87
N PRO A 94 -23.98 -8.29 -1.39
CA PRO A 94 -23.35 -9.59 -1.66
C PRO A 94 -23.67 -10.05 -3.08
N SER A 95 -23.02 -9.44 -4.06
CA SER A 95 -23.09 -9.79 -5.48
C SER A 95 -21.87 -10.60 -5.91
N PHE A 96 -21.99 -11.38 -6.98
CA PHE A 96 -20.87 -12.14 -7.56
C PHE A 96 -19.57 -11.32 -7.74
N PRO A 97 -19.58 -10.11 -8.36
CA PRO A 97 -18.35 -9.33 -8.52
C PRO A 97 -17.76 -8.87 -7.18
N ASN A 98 -18.60 -8.50 -6.21
CA ASN A 98 -18.16 -8.02 -4.90
C ASN A 98 -17.53 -9.14 -4.08
N VAL A 99 -18.21 -10.29 -3.99
CA VAL A 99 -17.71 -11.47 -3.28
C VAL A 99 -16.42 -11.98 -3.92
N LYS A 100 -16.36 -12.06 -5.25
CA LYS A 100 -15.13 -12.42 -5.97
C LYS A 100 -13.98 -11.43 -5.73
N LYS A 101 -14.28 -10.14 -5.54
CA LYS A 101 -13.28 -9.13 -5.20
C LYS A 101 -12.78 -9.32 -3.77
N VAL A 102 -13.69 -9.50 -2.81
CA VAL A 102 -13.36 -9.75 -1.41
C VAL A 102 -12.44 -10.97 -1.26
N ILE A 103 -12.73 -12.09 -1.92
CA ILE A 103 -11.87 -13.28 -1.88
C ILE A 103 -10.47 -12.98 -2.46
N ARG A 104 -10.40 -12.25 -3.59
CA ARG A 104 -9.11 -11.85 -4.18
C ARG A 104 -8.30 -10.95 -3.26
N ASP A 105 -8.95 -9.96 -2.66
CA ASP A 105 -8.30 -9.00 -1.75
C ASP A 105 -7.86 -9.71 -0.46
N ALA A 106 -8.64 -10.66 0.05
CA ALA A 106 -8.28 -11.49 1.20
C ALA A 106 -7.02 -12.33 0.92
N VAL A 107 -6.95 -12.99 -0.24
CA VAL A 107 -5.77 -13.77 -0.65
C VAL A 107 -4.56 -12.89 -0.93
N LEU A 108 -4.77 -11.68 -1.48
CA LEU A 108 -3.69 -10.73 -1.72
C LEU A 108 -3.05 -10.26 -0.41
N ASN A 109 -3.86 -10.00 0.61
CA ASN A 109 -3.38 -9.44 1.88
C ASN A 109 -2.83 -10.52 2.84
N ASN A 110 -3.47 -11.69 2.88
CA ASN A 110 -3.18 -12.73 3.88
C ASN A 110 -2.54 -13.98 3.28
N GLY A 111 -2.41 -14.07 1.95
CA GLY A 111 -1.93 -15.26 1.24
C GLY A 111 -2.99 -16.35 1.11
N LYS A 112 -2.58 -17.51 0.58
CA LYS A 112 -3.49 -18.66 0.36
C LYS A 112 -4.06 -19.24 1.67
N SER A 113 -3.35 -19.09 2.78
CA SER A 113 -3.76 -19.64 4.08
C SER A 113 -5.15 -19.18 4.53
N ILE A 114 -5.60 -18.01 4.10
CA ILE A 114 -6.94 -17.49 4.40
C ILE A 114 -8.07 -18.37 3.83
N ILE A 115 -7.78 -19.17 2.81
CA ILE A 115 -8.72 -20.14 2.22
C ILE A 115 -8.67 -21.45 2.99
N ASP A 116 -7.48 -21.89 3.38
CA ASP A 116 -7.31 -23.16 4.08
C ASP A 116 -7.79 -23.08 5.56
N PHE A 117 -7.86 -21.86 6.13
CA PHE A 117 -8.26 -21.58 7.51
C PHE A 117 -9.30 -20.44 7.58
N PRO A 118 -10.60 -20.73 7.39
CA PRO A 118 -11.68 -19.74 7.40
C PRO A 118 -11.75 -18.88 8.68
N GLU A 119 -11.33 -19.42 9.83
CA GLU A 119 -11.21 -18.70 11.10
C GLU A 119 -10.26 -17.48 11.01
N SER A 120 -9.31 -17.49 10.07
CA SER A 120 -8.34 -16.41 9.89
C SER A 120 -8.96 -15.15 9.26
N TRP A 121 -10.21 -15.20 8.82
CA TRP A 121 -10.93 -14.02 8.29
C TRP A 121 -11.35 -13.04 9.39
N GLY A 122 -11.38 -13.49 10.65
CA GLY A 122 -11.62 -12.64 11.82
C GLY A 122 -12.98 -12.89 12.49
N ASP A 123 -12.95 -12.95 13.83
CA ASP A 123 -14.11 -13.24 14.68
C ASP A 123 -15.23 -12.20 14.56
N ASP A 124 -14.91 -10.97 14.15
CA ASP A 124 -15.89 -9.90 13.96
C ASP A 124 -16.94 -10.24 12.90
N LEU A 125 -16.58 -11.06 11.91
CA LEU A 125 -17.51 -11.50 10.86
C LEU A 125 -18.60 -12.42 11.39
N MET A 126 -18.38 -13.06 12.55
CA MET A 126 -19.36 -13.92 13.21
C MET A 126 -20.50 -13.13 13.88
N LYS A 127 -20.39 -11.80 13.93
CA LYS A 127 -21.47 -10.91 14.40
C LYS A 127 -22.62 -10.78 13.39
N VAL A 128 -22.40 -11.18 12.13
CA VAL A 128 -23.43 -11.16 11.08
C VAL A 128 -24.41 -12.32 11.31
N GLU A 129 -25.70 -12.03 11.22
CA GLU A 129 -26.74 -13.05 11.40
C GLU A 129 -26.67 -14.13 10.30
N GLN A 130 -26.67 -15.40 10.72
CA GLN A 130 -26.55 -16.53 9.80
C GLN A 130 -27.68 -16.57 8.76
N ALA A 131 -28.89 -16.15 9.15
CA ALA A 131 -30.06 -16.16 8.26
C ALA A 131 -29.87 -15.24 7.03
N GLU A 132 -29.21 -14.10 7.20
CA GLU A 132 -28.91 -13.17 6.10
C GLU A 132 -27.83 -13.73 5.17
N VAL A 133 -26.84 -14.39 5.76
CA VAL A 133 -25.77 -15.09 5.02
C VAL A 133 -26.35 -16.20 4.17
N ASP A 134 -27.21 -17.05 4.74
CA ASP A 134 -27.83 -18.17 4.03
C ASP A 134 -28.68 -17.70 2.84
N LYS A 135 -29.44 -16.61 3.02
CA LYS A 135 -30.24 -16.01 1.95
C LYS A 135 -29.37 -15.55 0.78
N ALA A 136 -28.23 -14.90 1.07
CA ALA A 136 -27.29 -14.47 0.04
C ALA A 136 -26.55 -15.66 -0.60
N LEU A 137 -26.19 -16.68 0.20
CA LEU A 137 -25.52 -17.89 -0.26
C LEU A 137 -26.35 -18.67 -1.27
N VAL A 138 -27.66 -18.83 -1.05
CA VAL A 138 -28.53 -19.54 -2.01
C VAL A 138 -28.43 -18.95 -3.42
N LEU A 139 -28.40 -17.61 -3.54
CA LEU A 139 -28.27 -16.93 -4.83
C LEU A 139 -26.86 -17.07 -5.42
N LEU A 140 -25.84 -17.02 -4.56
CA LEU A 140 -24.45 -17.01 -5.00
C LEU A 140 -23.90 -18.40 -5.31
N LYS A 141 -24.35 -19.47 -4.64
CA LYS A 141 -23.90 -20.85 -4.90
C LYS A 141 -24.06 -21.23 -6.36
N SER A 142 -25.22 -20.97 -6.95
CA SER A 142 -25.50 -21.22 -8.37
C SER A 142 -24.54 -20.43 -9.28
N LEU A 143 -24.24 -19.17 -8.95
CA LEU A 143 -23.36 -18.32 -9.75
C LEU A 143 -21.88 -18.73 -9.66
N PHE A 144 -21.47 -19.33 -8.55
CA PHE A 144 -20.12 -19.88 -8.36
C PHE A 144 -19.99 -21.34 -8.81
N GLY A 145 -21.08 -21.97 -9.26
CA GLY A 145 -21.07 -23.35 -9.76
C GLY A 145 -21.09 -24.42 -8.67
N PHE A 146 -21.44 -24.06 -7.43
CA PHE A 146 -21.75 -25.03 -6.38
C PHE A 146 -23.14 -25.61 -6.65
N GLN A 147 -23.24 -26.95 -6.73
CA GLN A 147 -24.49 -27.69 -6.89
C GLN A 147 -25.12 -28.02 -5.53
#